data_AF-A0A7S2I8Q1-F1
#
_entry.id   AF-A0A7S2I8Q1-F1
#
_cell.length_a   1.000
_cell.length_b   1.000
_cell.length_c   1.000
_cell.angle_alpha   90.00
_cell.angle_beta   90.00
_cell.angle_gamma   90.00
#
_symmetry.space_group_name_H-M   'P 1'
#
loop_
_entity.id
_entity.type
_entity.pdbx_description
1 polymer ?
#
loop_
_entity_poly.entity_id
_entity_poly.type
_entity_poly.pdbx_seq_one_letter_code
_entity_poly.pdbx_strand_id
1 'polypeptide(L)'
;QVQEDAAAARAEDTQKGIVRPAGYIKLGAKVPFRVARVPEDLTPSWLTTALRFKGLLPADVSVIDVKVKPIGEGGGVMGVISLIALTFDKEVGKAVPTSMVD
;
A
#
# COMPACT_ATOMS: atom_id res chain seq x y z
N GLN A 1 2.34 4.36 -42.20
CA GLN A 1 2.52 5.80 -41.96
C GLN A 1 1.67 6.15 -40.74
N VAL A 2 2.27 6.16 -39.56
CA VAL A 2 2.86 7.35 -38.89
C VAL A 2 1.79 7.87 -37.90
N GLN A 3 1.91 7.45 -36.63
CA GLN A 3 2.40 8.28 -35.49
C GLN A 3 1.19 8.95 -34.79
N GLU A 4 1.10 9.19 -33.49
CA GLU A 4 2.05 9.20 -32.37
C GLU A 4 1.26 9.66 -31.13
N ASP A 5 1.81 9.37 -29.96
CA ASP A 5 1.53 10.07 -28.70
C ASP A 5 0.14 9.97 -28.05
N ALA A 6 -0.03 8.92 -27.24
CA ALA A 6 -0.86 8.99 -26.03
C ALA A 6 0.03 8.99 -24.76
N ALA A 7 1.23 9.56 -24.85
CA ALA A 7 2.17 9.71 -23.73
C ALA A 7 2.20 11.16 -23.23
N ALA A 8 1.05 11.73 -22.87
CA ALA A 8 1.02 13.10 -22.36
C ALA A 8 -0.08 13.33 -21.32
N ALA A 9 0.17 12.90 -20.07
CA ALA A 9 -0.38 13.58 -18.87
C ALA A 9 0.32 13.13 -17.58
N ARG A 10 1.66 13.04 -17.57
CA ARG A 10 2.43 13.18 -16.33
C ARG A 10 2.87 14.63 -16.25
N ALA A 11 1.93 15.51 -15.89
CA ALA A 11 2.28 16.87 -15.52
C ALA A 11 3.09 16.81 -14.22
N GLU A 12 4.41 16.97 -14.35
CA GLU A 12 5.30 17.28 -13.24
C GLU A 12 4.84 18.60 -12.62
N ASP A 13 4.07 18.50 -11.56
CA ASP A 13 3.74 19.60 -10.67
C ASP A 13 5.00 19.93 -9.86
N THR A 14 5.89 20.72 -10.47
CA THR A 14 7.14 21.26 -9.91
C THR A 14 6.82 22.36 -8.89
N GLN A 15 6.21 21.98 -7.77
CA GLN A 15 6.17 22.84 -6.59
C GLN A 15 7.55 22.78 -5.90
N LYS A 16 8.36 23.79 -6.22
CA LYS A 16 9.67 24.09 -5.63
C LYS A 16 9.59 24.00 -4.10
N GLY A 17 10.29 23.02 -3.50
CA GLY A 17 10.51 22.94 -2.04
C GLY A 17 9.87 21.75 -1.32
N ILE A 18 9.02 20.96 -1.96
CA ILE A 18 8.43 19.77 -1.33
C ILE A 18 9.27 18.54 -1.68
N VAL A 19 10.05 18.03 -0.71
CA VAL A 19 10.73 16.74 -0.84
C VAL A 19 9.67 15.64 -0.74
N ARG A 20 9.35 15.02 -1.88
CA ARG A 20 8.46 13.85 -1.94
C ARG A 20 9.32 12.59 -1.80
N PRO A 21 9.09 11.73 -0.79
CA PRO A 21 9.84 10.49 -0.65
C PRO A 21 9.53 9.53 -1.81
N ALA A 22 10.44 8.57 -2.04
CA ALA A 22 10.20 7.48 -2.99
C ALA A 22 8.89 6.75 -2.64
N GLY A 23 7.99 6.57 -3.61
CA GLY A 23 6.67 5.98 -3.37
C GLY A 23 5.59 6.94 -2.84
N TYR A 24 5.85 8.25 -2.83
CA TYR A 24 4.85 9.26 -2.50
C TYR A 24 3.66 9.22 -3.48
N ILE A 25 2.45 9.12 -2.94
CA ILE A 25 1.20 9.16 -3.71
C ILE A 25 0.42 10.38 -3.22
N LYS A 26 0.10 11.30 -4.15
CA LYS A 26 -0.68 12.51 -3.83
C LYS A 26 -2.04 12.09 -3.24
N LEU A 27 -2.43 12.68 -2.12
CA LEU A 27 -3.76 12.50 -1.55
C LEU A 27 -4.81 12.87 -2.61
N GLY A 28 -5.78 11.99 -2.85
CA GLY A 28 -6.77 12.11 -3.92
C GLY A 28 -6.35 11.53 -5.28
N ALA A 29 -5.13 11.02 -5.43
CA ALA A 29 -4.76 10.24 -6.61
C ALA A 29 -5.61 8.95 -6.66
N LYS A 30 -6.13 8.62 -7.85
CA LYS A 30 -6.91 7.40 -8.06
C LYS A 30 -6.00 6.18 -7.87
N VAL A 31 -6.24 5.43 -6.80
CA VAL A 31 -5.65 4.11 -6.62
C VAL A 31 -6.51 3.07 -7.38
N PRO A 32 -5.90 2.03 -7.98
CA PRO A 32 -6.62 1.06 -8.81
C PRO A 32 -7.39 0.01 -7.98
N PHE A 33 -7.49 0.19 -6.65
CA PHE A 33 -8.18 -0.71 -5.74
C PHE A 33 -8.94 0.09 -4.66
N ARG A 34 -10.01 -0.49 -4.13
CA ARG A 34 -10.79 0.12 -3.03
C ARG A 34 -9.95 0.17 -1.76
N VAL A 35 -9.85 1.31 -1.09
CA VAL A 35 -9.17 1.37 0.23
C VAL A 35 -10.03 0.68 1.30
N ALA A 36 -9.43 -0.25 2.04
CA ALA A 36 -10.05 -0.93 3.18
C ALA A 36 -10.46 0.08 4.26
N ARG A 37 -11.68 -0.02 4.78
CA ARG A 37 -12.20 0.94 5.79
C ARG A 37 -12.25 0.35 7.19
N VAL A 38 -12.35 -0.97 7.28
CA VAL A 38 -12.37 -1.72 8.52
C VAL A 38 -11.33 -2.84 8.47
N PRO A 39 -10.81 -3.32 9.62
CA PRO A 39 -9.80 -4.38 9.64
C PRO A 39 -10.21 -5.66 8.91
N GLU A 40 -11.51 -5.98 8.88
CA GLU A 40 -12.07 -7.15 8.21
C GLU A 40 -11.96 -7.08 6.68
N ASP A 41 -11.81 -5.88 6.12
CA ASP A 41 -11.59 -5.69 4.67
C ASP A 41 -10.15 -6.07 4.25
N LEU A 42 -9.24 -6.29 5.21
CA LEU A 42 -7.82 -6.61 4.96
C LEU A 42 -7.62 -8.07 4.53
N THR A 43 -8.14 -8.40 3.35
CA THR A 43 -7.97 -9.73 2.76
C THR A 43 -6.55 -9.93 2.19
N PRO A 44 -6.07 -11.19 2.05
CA PRO A 44 -4.76 -11.47 1.43
C PRO A 44 -4.64 -10.90 0.01
N SER A 45 -5.70 -10.98 -0.79
CA SER A 45 -5.73 -10.42 -2.16
C SER A 45 -5.66 -8.89 -2.18
N TRP A 46 -6.32 -8.24 -1.22
CA TRP A 46 -6.24 -6.80 -1.04
C TRP A 46 -4.83 -6.35 -0.66
N LEU A 47 -4.22 -6.98 0.34
CA LEU A 47 -2.87 -6.67 0.79
C LEU A 47 -1.83 -6.93 -0.31
N THR A 48 -1.98 -8.02 -1.06
CA THR A 48 -1.13 -8.31 -2.23
C THR A 48 -1.19 -7.16 -3.24
N THR A 49 -2.40 -6.68 -3.56
CA THR A 49 -2.60 -5.58 -4.51
C THR A 49 -2.01 -4.27 -3.98
N ALA A 50 -2.26 -3.95 -2.72
CA ALA A 50 -1.81 -2.72 -2.08
C ALA A 50 -0.28 -2.66 -1.96
N LEU A 51 0.36 -3.74 -1.50
CA LEU A 51 1.81 -3.82 -1.34
C LEU A 51 2.53 -3.80 -2.71
N ARG A 52 2.01 -4.50 -3.72
CA ARG A 52 2.54 -4.44 -5.09
C ARG A 52 2.43 -3.04 -5.68
N PHE A 53 1.29 -2.38 -5.50
CA PHE A 53 1.08 -1.03 -5.99
C PHE A 53 2.05 -0.03 -5.37
N LYS A 54 2.45 -0.25 -4.11
CA LYS A 54 3.48 0.53 -3.43
C LYS A 54 4.92 0.12 -3.77
N GLY A 55 5.11 -0.92 -4.59
CA GLY A 55 6.43 -1.47 -4.94
C GLY A 55 7.11 -2.22 -3.79
N LEU A 56 6.35 -2.59 -2.75
CA LEU A 56 6.83 -3.24 -1.53
C LEU A 56 6.77 -4.77 -1.60
N LEU A 57 6.06 -5.30 -2.59
CA LEU A 57 5.93 -6.73 -2.84
C LEU A 57 6.33 -7.04 -4.29
N PRO A 58 7.26 -7.98 -4.53
CA PRO A 58 7.59 -8.45 -5.87
C PRO A 58 6.37 -9.03 -6.60
N ALA A 59 6.39 -9.00 -7.94
CA ALA A 59 5.27 -9.45 -8.76
C ALA A 59 4.98 -10.96 -8.61
N ASP A 60 5.98 -11.74 -8.23
CA ASP A 60 5.93 -13.20 -8.12
C ASP A 60 5.67 -13.69 -6.69
N VAL A 61 5.42 -12.78 -5.75
CA VAL A 61 5.10 -13.07 -4.34
C VAL A 61 3.69 -12.58 -4.02
N SER A 62 2.95 -13.37 -3.26
CA SER A 62 1.58 -13.06 -2.82
C SER A 62 1.42 -13.28 -1.32
N VAL A 63 0.53 -12.51 -0.70
CA VAL A 63 0.07 -12.77 0.68
C VAL A 63 -0.91 -13.94 0.62
N ILE A 64 -0.67 -14.98 1.42
CA ILE A 64 -1.52 -16.18 1.50
C ILE A 64 -2.36 -16.23 2.79
N ASP A 65 -1.91 -15.55 3.85
CA ASP A 65 -2.64 -15.49 5.12
C ASP A 65 -2.43 -14.13 5.81
N VAL A 66 -3.45 -13.69 6.52
CA VAL A 66 -3.50 -12.41 7.23
C VAL A 66 -4.10 -12.64 8.60
N LYS A 67 -3.32 -12.38 9.64
CA LYS A 67 -3.79 -12.44 11.04
C LYS A 67 -3.78 -11.05 11.64
N VAL A 68 -4.95 -10.59 12.06
CA VAL A 68 -5.12 -9.31 12.74
C VAL A 68 -5.30 -9.58 14.23
N LYS A 69 -4.42 -9.01 15.05
CA LYS A 69 -4.53 -9.05 16.51
C LYS A 69 -4.65 -7.61 17.02
N PRO A 70 -5.80 -7.20 17.58
CA PRO A 70 -5.91 -5.88 18.21
C PRO A 70 -4.91 -5.78 19.38
N ILE A 71 -4.17 -4.68 19.45
CA ILE A 71 -3.39 -4.32 20.64
C ILE A 71 -4.19 -3.29 21.42
N GLY A 72 -4.68 -3.71 22.59
CA GLY A 72 -5.32 -2.85 23.57
C GLY A 72 -6.85 -2.81 23.43
N GLU A 73 -7.49 -2.54 24.56
CA GLU A 73 -8.86 -2.08 24.62
C GLU A 73 -8.79 -0.58 24.39
N GLY A 74 -9.07 -0.11 23.16
CA GLY A 74 -9.13 1.32 22.86
C GLY A 74 -10.23 1.98 23.68
N GLY A 75 -9.96 2.31 24.94
CA GLY A 75 -10.88 2.96 25.88
C GLY A 75 -11.08 4.45 25.61
N GLY A 76 -10.70 4.92 24.42
CA GLY A 76 -10.91 6.28 23.96
C GLY A 76 -11.38 6.27 22.51
N VAL A 77 -12.24 7.21 22.17
CA VAL A 77 -12.91 7.42 20.87
C VAL A 77 -11.93 7.63 19.67
N MET A 78 -10.62 7.46 19.88
CA MET A 78 -9.56 7.73 18.91
C MET A 78 -8.76 6.46 18.56
N GLY A 79 -9.31 5.66 17.66
CA GLY A 79 -8.55 4.69 16.87
C GLY A 79 -8.36 3.29 17.47
N VAL A 80 -8.38 2.29 16.60
CA VAL A 80 -8.05 0.90 16.91
C VAL A 80 -6.63 0.64 16.42
N ILE A 81 -5.75 0.16 17.31
CA ILE A 81 -4.41 -0.28 16.95
C ILE A 81 -4.41 -1.80 16.84
N SER A 82 -3.90 -2.32 15.73
CA SER A 82 -3.82 -3.77 15.49
C SER A 82 -2.45 -4.16 14.96
N LEU A 83 -1.95 -5.30 15.44
CA LEU A 83 -0.86 -6.02 14.80
C LEU A 83 -1.41 -6.82 13.63
N ILE A 84 -0.73 -6.75 12.51
CA ILE A 84 -1.06 -7.53 11.33
C ILE A 84 0.15 -8.43 11.05
N ALA A 85 -0.05 -9.74 11.11
CA ALA A 85 0.92 -10.73 10.68
C ALA A 85 0.54 -11.25 9.29
N LEU A 86 1.49 -11.18 8.36
CA LEU A 86 1.32 -11.60 6.97
C LEU A 86 2.14 -12.87 6.72
N THR A 87 1.51 -13.86 6.08
CA THR A 87 2.23 -15.02 5.54
C THR A 87 2.28 -14.89 4.03
N PHE A 88 3.43 -15.18 3.44
CA PHE A 88 3.67 -15.10 2.01
C PHE A 88 3.85 -16.50 1.40
N ASP A 89 3.55 -16.64 0.12
CA ASP A 89 3.77 -17.88 -0.65
C ASP A 89 5.25 -18.20 -0.87
N LYS A 90 6.11 -17.19 -0.78
CA LYS A 90 7.57 -17.31 -0.95
C LYS A 90 8.31 -16.54 0.14
N GLU A 91 9.58 -16.87 0.29
CA GLU A 91 10.48 -16.08 1.12
C GLU A 91 10.54 -14.64 0.63
N VAL A 92 10.09 -13.74 1.49
CA VAL A 92 10.23 -12.31 1.30
C VAL A 92 11.53 -11.87 1.95
N GLY A 93 12.49 -11.42 1.13
CA GLY A 93 13.72 -10.82 1.62
C GLY A 93 13.47 -9.51 2.38
N LYS A 94 14.54 -8.79 2.76
CA LYS A 94 14.51 -7.48 3.43
C LYS A 94 13.67 -6.37 2.73
N ALA A 95 13.10 -6.65 1.56
CA ALA A 95 12.30 -5.73 0.76
C ALA A 95 10.86 -5.54 1.29
N VAL A 96 10.34 -6.47 2.11
CA VAL A 96 9.00 -6.29 2.71
C VAL A 96 9.13 -5.50 4.00
N PRO A 97 8.48 -4.32 4.10
CA PRO A 97 8.60 -3.49 5.29
C PRO A 97 7.93 -4.16 6.49
N THR A 98 8.66 -4.19 7.60
CA THR A 98 8.20 -4.74 8.89
C THR A 98 7.41 -3.71 9.71
N SER A 99 7.37 -2.45 9.27
CA SER A 99 6.53 -1.40 9.82
C SER A 99 5.97 -0.53 8.70
N MET A 100 4.69 -0.17 8.83
CA MET A 100 4.06 0.87 8.05
C MET A 100 3.57 1.93 9.04
N VAL A 101 4.16 3.11 8.96
CA VAL A 101 3.69 4.31 9.66
C VAL A 101 3.34 5.30 8.57
N ASP A 102 2.09 5.77 8.56
CA ASP A 102 1.68 6.98 7.86
C ASP A 102 2.14 8.19 8.68
#